data_AF-A0A8V0X7F0-F1
#
_entry.id   AF-A0A8V0X7F0-F1
#
_cell.length_a   1.000
_cell.length_b   1.000
_cell.length_c   1.000
_cell.angle_alpha   90.00
_cell.angle_beta   90.00
_cell.angle_gamma   90.00
#
_symmetry.space_group_name_H-M   'P 1'
#
loop_
_entity.id
_entity.type
_entity.pdbx_description
1 polymer ?
#
loop_
_entity_poly.entity_id
_entity_poly.type
_entity_poly.pdbx_seq_one_letter_code
_entity_poly.pdbx_strand_id
1 'polypeptide(L)'
;MVSLLCCGPKLAACGIVLSAWGVVMLVLLGIFFNVHSAVLIEDVPFTEEDFNDGPERIYGLYERVGTNCFVAAGLYLLLGGFALCQARLNKRKEYLVR
;
A
#
# COMPACT_ATOMS: atom_id res chain seq x y z
N MET A 1 13.36 25.40 9.28
CA MET A 1 12.80 24.04 9.21
C MET A 1 11.32 24.17 8.93
N VAL A 2 10.88 23.86 7.70
CA VAL A 2 9.46 23.78 7.36
C VAL A 2 8.86 22.70 8.28
N SER A 3 8.25 23.12 9.39
CA SER A 3 7.47 22.25 10.25
C SER A 3 6.24 21.86 9.44
N LEU A 4 6.36 20.79 8.65
CA LEU A 4 5.25 20.17 7.93
C LEU A 4 4.38 19.38 8.92
N LEU A 5 4.12 19.94 10.11
CA LEU A 5 3.37 19.36 11.20
C LEU A 5 1.86 19.45 10.88
N CYS A 6 1.43 18.86 9.78
CA CYS A 6 0.05 18.94 9.32
C CYS A 6 -0.90 18.00 10.10
N CYS A 7 -0.37 17.02 10.85
CA CYS A 7 -1.16 16.01 11.56
C CYS A 7 -0.90 16.04 13.07
N GLY A 8 -1.97 16.20 13.86
CA GLY A 8 -1.90 16.08 15.32
C GLY A 8 -1.51 14.67 15.79
N PRO A 9 -1.10 14.50 17.07
CA PRO A 9 -0.54 13.25 17.59
C PRO A 9 -1.49 12.04 17.46
N LYS A 10 -2.81 12.26 17.57
CA LYS A 10 -3.82 11.21 17.39
C LYS A 10 -3.95 10.75 15.93
N LEU A 11 -3.90 11.68 14.97
CA LEU A 11 -4.01 11.38 13.55
C LEU A 11 -2.76 10.64 13.04
N ALA A 12 -1.58 11.02 13.53
CA ALA A 12 -0.33 10.31 13.21
C ALA A 12 -0.34 8.86 13.70
N ALA A 13 -0.86 8.59 14.91
CA ALA A 13 -1.00 7.23 15.42
C ALA A 13 -1.95 6.37 14.55
N CYS A 14 -3.09 6.93 14.15
CA CYS A 14 -4.02 6.27 13.24
C CYS A 14 -3.37 5.98 11.87
N GLY A 15 -2.64 6.93 11.31
CA GLY A 15 -1.93 6.79 10.03
C GLY A 15 -0.87 5.68 10.04
N ILE A 16 -0.17 5.47 11.16
CA ILE A 16 0.80 4.37 11.31
C ILE A 16 0.11 3.01 11.29
N VAL A 17 -1.01 2.86 12.02
CA VAL A 17 -1.74 1.59 12.09
C VAL A 17 -2.33 1.23 10.73
N LEU A 18 -2.97 2.19 10.06
CA LEU A 18 -3.54 1.98 8.72
C LEU A 18 -2.45 1.68 7.68
N SER A 19 -1.32 2.38 7.75
CA SER A 19 -0.18 2.10 6.88
C SER A 19 0.38 0.70 7.09
N ALA A 20 0.64 0.29 8.34
CA ALA A 20 1.15 -1.04 8.64
C ALA A 20 0.21 -2.16 8.15
N TRP A 21 -1.09 -2.00 8.40
CA TRP A 21 -2.11 -2.92 7.89
C TRP A 21 -2.13 -2.97 6.36
N GLY A 22 -2.15 -1.81 5.71
CA GLY A 22 -2.18 -1.68 4.25
C GLY A 22 -0.98 -2.33 3.59
N VAL A 23 0.23 -2.14 4.12
CA VAL A 23 1.46 -2.76 3.60
C VAL A 23 1.36 -4.28 3.66
N VAL A 24 0.97 -4.85 4.79
CA VAL A 24 0.89 -6.32 4.96
C VAL A 24 -0.12 -6.92 3.98
N MET A 25 -1.31 -6.33 3.89
CA MET A 25 -2.35 -6.79 2.96
C MET A 25 -1.90 -6.69 1.50
N LEU A 26 -1.36 -5.56 1.08
CA LEU A 26 -1.00 -5.32 -0.32
C LEU A 26 0.19 -6.17 -0.78
N VAL A 27 1.17 -6.43 0.10
CA VAL A 27 2.30 -7.32 -0.22
C VAL A 27 1.81 -8.75 -0.39
N LEU A 28 0.94 -9.24 0.50
CA LEU A 28 0.36 -10.58 0.37
C LEU A 28 -0.44 -10.72 -0.93
N LEU A 29 -1.27 -9.72 -1.25
CA LEU A 29 -2.03 -9.69 -2.51
C LEU A 29 -1.10 -9.71 -3.72
N GLY A 30 -0.06 -8.87 -3.72
CA GLY A 30 0.92 -8.80 -4.81
C GLY A 30 1.63 -10.14 -5.06
N ILE A 31 1.98 -10.87 -3.99
CA ILE A 31 2.55 -12.22 -4.10
C ILE A 31 1.53 -13.20 -4.69
N PHE A 32 0.28 -13.18 -4.24
CA PHE A 32 -0.75 -14.07 -4.77
C PHE A 32 -1.09 -13.80 -6.25
N PHE A 33 -1.04 -12.54 -6.68
CA PHE A 33 -1.17 -12.18 -8.10
C PHE A 33 0.04 -12.67 -8.92
N ASN A 34 1.26 -12.61 -8.39
CA ASN A 34 2.46 -13.10 -9.09
C ASN A 34 2.47 -14.63 -9.25
N VAL A 35 1.88 -15.36 -8.28
CA VAL A 35 1.72 -16.83 -8.34
C VAL A 35 0.52 -17.24 -9.22
N HIS A 36 -0.22 -16.30 -9.83
CA HIS A 36 -1.38 -16.56 -10.69
C HIS A 36 -2.46 -17.39 -9.98
N SER A 37 -2.80 -17.03 -8.74
CA SER A 37 -3.82 -17.75 -7.97
C SER A 37 -5.20 -17.67 -8.63
N ALA A 38 -5.85 -18.84 -8.81
CA ALA A 38 -7.19 -18.94 -9.38
C ALA A 38 -8.29 -18.29 -8.51
N VAL A 39 -8.02 -18.08 -7.22
CA VAL A 39 -8.93 -17.38 -6.30
C VAL A 39 -9.10 -15.91 -6.66
N LEU A 40 -8.08 -15.29 -7.28
CA LEU A 40 -8.05 -13.87 -7.60
C LEU A 40 -8.55 -13.56 -9.02
N ILE A 41 -9.18 -14.53 -9.69
CA ILE A 41 -9.66 -14.37 -11.06
C ILE A 41 -10.80 -13.34 -11.14
N GLU A 42 -11.65 -13.24 -10.12
CA GLU A 42 -12.75 -12.25 -10.12
C GLU A 42 -12.27 -10.81 -9.92
N ASP A 43 -11.08 -10.61 -9.35
CA ASP A 43 -10.49 -9.29 -9.07
C ASP A 43 -9.74 -8.70 -10.27
N VAL A 44 -9.41 -9.52 -11.27
CA VAL A 44 -8.69 -9.07 -12.47
C VAL A 44 -9.71 -8.62 -13.52
N PRO A 45 -9.58 -7.41 -14.09
CA PRO A 45 -10.51 -6.90 -15.09
C PRO A 45 -10.29 -7.59 -16.43
N PHE A 46 -10.91 -8.76 -16.62
CA PHE A 46 -10.89 -9.47 -17.89
C PHE A 46 -11.92 -8.92 -18.88
N THR A 47 -11.56 -8.89 -20.16
CA THR A 47 -12.49 -8.64 -21.26
C THR A 47 -12.72 -9.95 -22.02
N GLU A 48 -13.87 -10.13 -22.67
CA GLU A 48 -14.12 -11.33 -23.50
C GLU A 48 -13.07 -11.51 -24.61
N GLU A 49 -12.46 -10.42 -25.06
CA GLU A 49 -11.34 -10.44 -26.01
C GLU A 49 -10.09 -11.12 -25.44
N ASP A 50 -9.86 -11.09 -24.13
CA ASP A 50 -8.67 -11.67 -23.50
C ASP A 50 -8.66 -13.20 -23.49
N PHE A 51 -9.83 -13.83 -23.72
CA PHE A 51 -9.95 -15.28 -23.82
C PHE A 51 -9.71 -15.82 -25.24
N ASN A 52 -9.66 -14.94 -26.25
CA ASN A 52 -9.53 -15.36 -27.66
C ASN A 52 -8.09 -15.71 -28.09
N ASP A 53 -7.07 -15.05 -27.52
CA ASP A 53 -5.66 -15.19 -27.96
C ASP A 53 -4.78 -16.06 -27.03
N GLY A 54 -5.40 -16.86 -26.15
CA GLY A 54 -4.71 -17.80 -25.26
C GLY A 54 -4.27 -17.20 -23.91
N PRO A 55 -3.64 -18.01 -23.04
CA PRO A 55 -3.43 -17.66 -21.63
C PRO A 55 -2.33 -16.62 -21.39
N GLU A 56 -1.52 -16.28 -22.39
CA GLU A 56 -0.41 -15.33 -22.23
C GLU A 56 -0.90 -13.94 -21.84
N ARG A 57 -2.00 -13.47 -22.46
CA ARG A 57 -2.59 -12.16 -22.15
C ARG A 57 -3.12 -12.12 -20.71
N ILE A 58 -3.72 -13.22 -20.26
CA ILE A 58 -4.22 -13.40 -18.88
C ILE A 58 -3.07 -13.27 -17.87
N TYR A 59 -1.94 -13.95 -18.10
CA TYR A 59 -0.76 -13.84 -17.24
C TYR A 59 -0.21 -12.40 -17.18
N GLY A 60 -0.18 -11.70 -18.32
CA GLY A 60 0.20 -10.30 -18.37
C GLY A 60 -0.70 -9.37 -17.55
N LEU A 61 -2.01 -9.65 -17.48
CA LEU A 61 -2.93 -8.89 -16.61
C LEU A 61 -2.66 -9.16 -15.13
N TYR A 62 -2.44 -10.42 -14.74
CA TYR A 62 -2.09 -10.79 -13.36
C TYR A 62 -0.82 -10.08 -12.89
N GLU A 63 0.22 -10.06 -13.72
CA GLU A 63 1.49 -9.41 -13.39
C GLU A 63 1.33 -7.88 -13.27
N ARG A 64 0.51 -7.26 -14.13
CA ARG A 64 0.18 -5.82 -14.03
C ARG A 64 -0.54 -5.49 -12.72
N VAL A 65 -1.57 -6.24 -12.36
CA VAL A 65 -2.32 -6.01 -11.12
C VAL A 65 -1.42 -6.23 -9.90
N GLY A 66 -0.64 -7.31 -9.89
CA GLY A 66 0.33 -7.58 -8.83
C GLY A 66 1.37 -6.46 -8.67
N THR A 67 1.90 -5.94 -9.78
CA THR A 67 2.84 -4.80 -9.78
C THR A 67 2.21 -3.55 -9.16
N ASN A 68 0.94 -3.25 -9.50
CA ASN A 68 0.21 -2.13 -8.90
C ASN A 68 0.05 -2.29 -7.38
N CYS A 69 -0.22 -3.50 -6.89
CA CYS A 69 -0.29 -3.79 -5.46
C CYS A 69 1.06 -3.54 -4.76
N PHE A 70 2.18 -3.95 -5.35
CA PHE A 70 3.52 -3.67 -4.80
C PHE A 70 3.85 -2.17 -4.78
N VAL A 71 3.50 -1.43 -5.83
CA VAL A 71 3.68 0.03 -5.87
C VAL A 71 2.83 0.69 -4.78
N ALA A 72 1.58 0.28 -4.62
CA ALA A 72 0.70 0.77 -3.56
C ALA A 72 1.28 0.45 -2.16
N ALA A 73 1.81 -0.76 -1.94
CA ALA A 73 2.47 -1.11 -0.69
C ALA A 73 3.67 -0.19 -0.40
N GLY A 74 4.47 0.14 -1.42
CA GLY A 74 5.56 1.11 -1.31
C GLY A 74 5.08 2.50 -0.89
N LEU A 75 3.97 2.98 -1.45
CA LEU A 75 3.37 4.26 -1.05
C LEU A 75 2.89 4.25 0.41
N TYR A 76 2.25 3.15 0.85
CA TYR A 76 1.86 3.01 2.24
C TYR A 76 3.07 2.97 3.19
N LEU A 77 4.19 2.32 2.80
CA LEU A 77 5.43 2.36 3.57
C LEU A 77 5.97 3.78 3.73
N LEU A 78 6.00 4.57 2.64
CA LEU A 78 6.44 5.96 2.69
C LEU A 78 5.53 6.81 3.59
N LEU A 79 4.21 6.63 3.48
CA LEU A 79 3.24 7.33 4.32
C LEU A 79 3.41 6.95 5.81
N GLY A 80 3.63 5.68 6.12
CA GLY A 80 3.90 5.19 7.47
C GLY A 80 5.20 5.75 8.04
N GLY A 81 6.26 5.76 7.25
CA GLY A 81 7.54 6.38 7.60
C GLY A 81 7.40 7.87 7.90
N PHE A 82 6.65 8.59 7.05
CA PHE A 82 6.32 10.00 7.30
C PHE A 82 5.52 10.17 8.59
N ALA A 83 4.47 9.38 8.82
CA ALA A 83 3.68 9.44 10.04
C ALA A 83 4.50 9.13 11.31
N LEU A 84 5.48 8.22 11.23
CA LEU A 84 6.43 7.94 12.33
C LEU A 84 7.33 9.14 12.61
N CYS A 85 7.91 9.77 11.59
CA CYS A 85 8.69 11.00 11.74
C CYS A 85 7.85 12.10 12.40
N GLN A 86 6.60 12.26 11.98
CA GLN A 86 5.65 13.23 12.54
C GLN A 86 5.30 12.93 14.00
N ALA A 87 5.09 11.65 14.35
CA ALA A 87 4.85 11.23 15.73
C ALA A 87 6.07 11.52 16.63
N ARG A 88 7.28 11.29 16.14
CA ARG A 88 8.54 11.59 16.86
C ARG A 88 8.71 13.10 17.09
N LEU A 89 8.41 13.92 16.08
CA LEU A 89 8.47 15.39 16.21
C LEU A 89 7.40 15.93 17.16
N ASN A 90 6.18 15.39 17.10
CA ASN A 90 5.11 15.74 18.04
C ASN A 90 5.50 15.42 19.49
N LYS A 91 6.07 14.23 19.74
CA LYS A 91 6.58 13.87 21.08
C LYS A 91 7.65 14.86 21.54
N ARG A 92 8.60 15.25 20.69
CA ARG A 92 9.65 16.22 21.05
C ARG A 92 9.11 17.60 21.44
N LYS A 93 8.07 18.10 20.75
CA LYS A 93 7.44 19.40 21.11
C LYS A 93 6.72 19.33 22.44
N GLU A 94 6.10 18.20 22.77
CA GLU A 94 5.38 18.01 24.04
C GLU A 94 6.33 18.08 25.26
N TYR A 95 7.57 17.59 25.14
CA TYR A 95 8.61 17.74 26.18
C TYR A 95 9.20 19.14 26.31
N LEU A 96 9.07 20.01 25.31
CA LEU A 96 9.61 21.38 25.33
C LEU A 96 8.63 22.42 25.86
N VAL A 97 7.34 22.07 25.96
CA VAL A 97 6.27 22.96 26.45
C VAL A 97 5.92 22.68 27.92
N ARG A 98 6.53 21.65 28.52
CA ARG A 98 6.37 21.27 29.93
C ARG A 98 7.67 21.53 30.67
#